data_AF-A0A8C9QF11-F1
#
_entry.id   AF-A0A8C9QF11-F1
#
_cell.length_a   1.000
_cell.length_b   1.000
_cell.length_c   1.000
_cell.angle_alpha   90.00
_cell.angle_beta   90.00
_cell.angle_gamma   90.00
#
_symmetry.space_group_name_H-M   'P 1'
#
loop_
_entity.id
_entity.type
_entity.pdbx_description
1 polymer ?
#
loop_
_entity_poly.entity_id
_entity_poly.type
_entity_poly.pdbx_seq_one_letter_code
_entity_poly.pdbx_strand_id
1 'polypeptide(L)' 'MARWQSYVDNLMCDGCYQEAAIVGYCDAKYVWAATATARGVFQSITEKTKTRSVPTRN' A
#
# COMPACT_ATOMS: atom_id res chain seq x y z
N MET A 1 11.47 -8.41 4.85
CA MET A 1 10.82 -7.08 4.95
C MET A 1 11.79 -5.92 4.78
N ALA A 2 13.02 -5.96 5.33
CA ALA A 2 13.99 -4.86 5.23
C ALA A 2 14.40 -4.43 3.79
N ARG A 3 14.46 -5.36 2.83
CA ARG A 3 14.83 -5.03 1.43
C ARG A 3 13.85 -4.08 0.73
N TRP A 4 12.56 -4.21 1.03
CA TRP A 4 11.53 -3.35 0.46
C TRP A 4 11.53 -1.96 1.10
N GLN A 5 11.90 -1.87 2.38
CA GLN A 5 12.05 -0.60 3.06
C GLN A 5 13.18 0.24 2.43
N SER A 6 14.35 -0.35 2.19
CA SER A 6 15.45 0.36 1.50
C SER A 6 15.06 0.84 0.09
N TYR A 7 14.15 0.13 -0.58
CA TYR A 7 13.64 0.56 -1.88
C TYR A 7 12.72 1.79 -1.77
N VAL A 8 11.84 1.79 -0.75
CA VAL A 8 11.01 2.96 -0.40
C VAL A 8 11.88 4.15 0.01
N ASP A 9 12.94 3.91 0.78
CA ASP A 9 13.88 4.96 1.22
C ASP A 9 14.65 5.56 0.01
N ASN A 10 15.06 4.73 -0.96
CA ASN A 10 15.65 5.20 -2.21
C ASN A 10 14.66 6.03 -3.04
N LEU A 11 13.39 5.62 -3.12
CA LEU A 11 12.32 6.39 -3.78
C LEU A 11 12.09 7.75 -3.11
N MET A 12 12.17 7.81 -1.78
CA MET A 12 12.00 9.05 -1.03
C MET A 12 13.23 9.96 -1.08
N CYS A 13 14.40 9.46 -1.51
CA CYS A 13 15.66 10.22 -1.53
C CYS A 13 15.62 11.45 -2.46
N ASP A 14 14.77 11.42 -3.49
CA ASP A 14 14.60 12.53 -4.43
C ASP A 14 13.89 13.75 -3.78
N GLY A 15 13.32 13.60 -2.58
CA GLY A 15 12.70 14.68 -1.80
C GLY A 15 11.43 15.29 -2.42
N CYS A 16 11.01 14.82 -3.60
CA CYS A 16 9.82 15.28 -4.32
C CYS A 16 8.55 14.54 -3.91
N TYR A 17 8.70 13.34 -3.33
CA TYR A 17 7.58 12.48 -2.97
C TYR A 17 7.19 12.67 -1.51
N GLN A 18 5.89 12.84 -1.27
CA GLN A 18 5.34 12.94 0.08
C GLN A 18 5.33 11.57 0.78
N GLU A 19 5.03 10.51 0.03
CA GLU A 19 4.87 9.13 0.52
C GLU A 19 5.12 8.13 -0.62
N ALA A 20 5.69 6.97 -0.31
CA ALA A 20 5.85 5.83 -1.22
C ALA A 20 5.53 4.49 -0.51
N ALA A 21 4.95 3.54 -1.24
CA ALA A 21 4.64 2.21 -0.71
C ALA A 21 4.67 1.12 -1.78
N ILE A 22 4.91 -0.12 -1.33
CA ILE A 22 4.93 -1.33 -2.13
C ILE A 22 3.81 -2.21 -1.60
N VAL A 23 2.83 -2.51 -2.45
CA VAL A 23 1.65 -3.32 -2.10
C VAL A 23 1.63 -4.55 -2.99
N GLY A 24 1.55 -5.73 -2.38
CA GLY A 24 1.36 -6.96 -3.14
C GLY A 24 -0.05 -7.04 -3.71
N TYR A 25 -0.21 -7.56 -4.92
CA TYR A 25 -1.53 -7.63 -5.58
C TYR A 25 -2.05 -9.06 -5.85
N CYS A 26 -1.18 -10.08 -5.79
CA CYS A 26 -1.54 -11.49 -6.05
C CYS A 26 -2.19 -12.14 -4.82
N ASP A 27 -1.47 -13.03 -4.13
CA ASP A 27 -1.98 -13.76 -2.95
C ASP A 27 -1.79 -12.98 -1.65
N ALA A 28 -0.76 -12.14 -1.62
CA ALA A 28 -0.40 -11.30 -0.48
C ALA A 28 -0.86 -9.85 -0.71
N LYS A 29 -2.17 -9.62 -0.66
CA LYS A 29 -2.83 -8.31 -0.87
C LYS A 29 -2.72 -7.39 0.34
N TYR A 30 -1.48 -7.06 0.71
CA TYR A 30 -1.19 -6.15 1.80
C TYR A 30 0.07 -5.33 1.51
N VAL A 31 0.27 -4.28 2.29
CA VAL A 31 1.42 -3.38 2.20
C VAL A 31 2.68 -4.12 2.66
N TRP A 32 3.67 -4.26 1.78
CA TRP A 32 4.94 -4.93 2.07
C TRP A 32 6.01 -3.99 2.64
N ALA A 33 5.98 -2.72 2.21
CA ALA A 33 6.76 -1.63 2.77
C ALA A 33 6.06 -0.32 2.45
N ALA A 34 6.16 0.64 3.35
CA ALA A 34 5.61 1.97 3.14
C ALA A 34 6.43 3.00 3.91
N THR A 35 6.40 4.23 3.43
CA THR A 35 7.09 5.34 4.09
C THR A 35 6.48 5.52 5.49
N ALA A 36 7.33 5.54 6.51
CA ALA A 36 6.94 5.75 7.90
C ALA A 36 6.77 7.25 8.20
N THR A 37 5.80 7.88 7.56
CA THR A 37 5.32 9.20 7.96
C THR A 37 4.20 9.02 8.99
N ALA A 38 4.21 9.82 10.05
CA ALA A 38 3.21 9.77 11.13
C ALA A 38 1.76 10.04 10.67
N ARG A 39 1.55 10.35 9.39
CA ARG A 39 0.26 10.60 8.73
C ARG A 39 0.09 9.81 7.42
N GLY A 40 0.91 8.79 7.19
CA GLY A 40 0.99 8.02 5.96
C GLY A 40 -0.31 7.33 5.58
N VAL A 41 -0.96 7.78 4.49
CA VAL A 41 -2.19 7.12 4.00
C VAL A 41 -1.86 5.75 3.41
N PHE A 42 -0.69 5.63 2.80
CA PHE A 42 -0.25 4.39 2.17
C PHE A 42 0.04 3.24 3.13
N GLN A 43 0.34 3.53 4.39
CA GLN A 43 0.44 2.49 5.43
C GLN A 43 -0.92 1.89 5.79
N SER A 44 -2.01 2.64 5.56
CA SER A 44 -3.38 2.23 5.86
C SER A 44 -4.12 1.64 4.65
N ILE A 45 -3.43 1.36 3.54
CA ILE A 45 -4.06 0.72 2.38
C ILE A 45 -4.49 -0.68 2.77
N THR A 46 -5.80 -0.92 2.66
CA THR A 46 -6.42 -2.23 2.84
C THR A 46 -6.96 -2.74 1.51
N GLU A 47 -6.99 -4.05 1.35
CA GLU A 47 -7.66 -4.66 0.22
C GLU A 47 -9.16 -4.31 0.26
N LYS A 48 -9.68 -3.78 -0.85
CA LYS A 48 -11.14 -3.76 -1.03
C LYS A 48 -11.56 -5.19 -1.34
N THR A 49 -12.11 -5.87 -0.35
CA THR A 49 -12.98 -7.01 -0.62
C THR A 49 -14.11 -6.50 -1.51
N LYS A 50 -14.06 -6.86 -2.80
CA LYS A 50 -15.23 -6.74 -3.66
C LYS A 50 -16.23 -7.77 -3.10
N THR A 51 -16.97 -7.40 -2.06
CA THR A 51 -18.24 -8.04 -1.77
C THR A 51 -19.05 -7.81 -3.02
N ARG A 52 -19.06 -8.81 -3.89
CA ARG A 52 -19.93 -8.86 -5.06
C ARG A 52 -21.33 -9.04 -4.48
N SER A 53 -21.89 -7.97 -3.91
CA SER A 53 -23.31 -7.89 -3.63
C SER A 53 -23.98 -7.98 -4.99
N VAL A 54 -24.32 -9.21 -5.36
CA VAL A 54 -25.26 -9.49 -6.44
C VAL A 54 -26.51 -8.72 -6.02
N PRO A 55 -26.95 -7.68 -6.75
CA PRO A 55 -28.24 -7.08 -6.44
C PRO A 55 -29.28 -8.15 -6.73
N THR A 56 -29.88 -8.71 -5.67
CA THR A 56 -31.09 -9.53 -5.79
C THR A 56 -32.17 -8.61 -6.35
N ARG A 57 -32.41 -8.75 -7.66
CA ARG A 57 -33.43 -8.01 -8.38
C ARG A 57 -34.79 -8.53 -7.92
N ASN A 58 -35.50 -7.72 -7.14
CA ASN A 58 -36.88 -7.97 -6.70
C ASN A 58 -37.86 -7.65 -7.83
#